data_AF-A0A1I1D8W9-F1
#
_entry.id   AF-A0A1I1D8W9-F1
#
_cell.length_a   1.000
_cell.length_b   1.000
_cell.length_c   1.000
_cell.angle_alpha   90.00
_cell.angle_beta   90.00
_cell.angle_gamma   90.00
#
_symmetry.space_group_name_H-M   'P 1'
#
loop_
_entity.id
_entity.type
_entity.pdbx_description
1 polymer ?
#
loop_
_entity_poly.entity_id
_entity_poly.type
_entity_poly.pdbx_seq_one_letter_code
_entity_poly.pdbx_strand_id
1 'polypeptide(L)'
;MSEDNGGPTDRDEDEDEEDGAGTESEANATANANSDADAEPPFGPSSGSDGSDGSDESDGSDESDESDGSDDATDADQEEDLSLTPGVVFGLLADRRDRFLLYLLYERGGTVALSELTAQLAAWENETTADLLTAEMKRHTRTSLTHASLPKLADYDLITFERDSGAITLTERGERLEPYLEFAKEQEDEDVEAFLERTTRGG
;
A
#
# COMPACT_ATOMS: atom_id res chain seq x y z
N MET A 1 13.96 -40.33 -74.98
CA MET A 1 15.35 -39.92 -74.67
C MET A 1 15.21 -38.77 -73.67
N SER A 2 15.37 -38.95 -72.35
CA SER A 2 16.63 -39.20 -71.60
C SER A 2 17.64 -38.13 -71.98
N GLU A 3 18.10 -37.23 -71.12
CA GLU A 3 18.93 -37.41 -69.90
C GLU A 3 18.57 -36.30 -68.88
N ASP A 4 18.30 -36.51 -67.58
CA ASP A 4 19.13 -36.98 -66.45
C ASP A 4 20.53 -36.35 -66.33
N ASN A 5 20.71 -35.46 -65.34
CA ASN A 5 21.96 -35.23 -64.62
C ASN A 5 21.70 -34.39 -63.34
N GLY A 6 21.48 -35.10 -62.23
CA GLY A 6 22.37 -35.09 -61.06
C GLY A 6 22.66 -33.80 -60.28
N GLY A 7 22.12 -33.75 -59.05
CA GLY A 7 22.97 -33.62 -57.84
C GLY A 7 22.96 -32.28 -57.09
N PRO A 8 23.29 -32.30 -55.78
CA PRO A 8 22.40 -31.83 -54.73
C PRO A 8 22.91 -30.59 -53.98
N THR A 9 22.01 -29.90 -53.28
CA THR A 9 22.37 -29.14 -52.09
C THR A 9 21.33 -29.37 -51.02
N ASP A 10 21.73 -30.11 -49.99
CA ASP A 10 21.17 -30.09 -48.66
C ASP A 10 20.89 -28.65 -48.21
N ARG A 11 19.66 -28.40 -47.77
CA ARG A 11 19.44 -27.46 -46.68
C ARG A 11 18.15 -27.81 -45.97
N ASP A 12 18.36 -28.27 -44.75
CA ASP A 12 17.38 -28.57 -43.73
C ASP A 12 16.41 -27.40 -43.53
N GLU A 13 15.12 -27.68 -43.64
CA GLU A 13 14.08 -26.91 -42.97
C GLU A 13 13.22 -27.95 -42.22
N ASP A 14 13.59 -28.14 -40.95
CA ASP A 14 12.81 -28.90 -39.97
C ASP A 14 11.43 -28.24 -39.82
N GLU A 15 10.40 -28.95 -40.28
CA GLU A 15 9.01 -28.69 -39.93
C GLU A 15 8.76 -29.32 -38.55
N ASP A 16 8.84 -28.51 -37.49
CA ASP A 16 8.40 -28.91 -36.15
C ASP A 16 6.87 -29.05 -36.15
N GLU A 17 6.44 -30.31 -36.16
CA GLU A 17 5.05 -30.76 -36.14
C GLU A 17 4.54 -30.74 -34.68
N GLU A 18 3.49 -29.94 -34.46
CA GLU A 18 2.70 -29.84 -33.24
C GLU A 18 2.05 -31.18 -32.87
N ASP A 19 2.35 -31.70 -31.69
CA ASP A 19 1.50 -32.70 -31.02
C ASP A 19 1.26 -32.32 -29.56
N GLY A 20 0.02 -31.90 -29.30
CA GLY A 20 -0.48 -31.61 -27.97
C GLY A 20 -0.62 -32.86 -27.11
N ALA A 21 -0.25 -32.76 -25.85
CA ALA A 21 -0.70 -33.69 -24.81
C ALA A 21 -0.79 -32.99 -23.45
N GLY A 22 -2.02 -32.93 -22.93
CA GLY A 22 -2.37 -33.06 -21.51
C GLY A 22 -1.65 -32.18 -20.49
N THR A 23 -2.31 -31.13 -20.04
CA THR A 23 -2.01 -30.54 -18.74
C THR A 23 -2.40 -31.53 -17.64
N GLU A 24 -1.37 -32.03 -16.96
CA GLU A 24 -1.47 -32.94 -15.83
C GLU A 24 -1.93 -32.14 -14.62
N SER A 25 -3.14 -32.44 -14.15
CA SER A 25 -3.68 -31.98 -12.88
C SER A 25 -2.97 -32.71 -11.74
N GLU A 26 -1.90 -32.15 -11.19
CA GLU A 26 -1.32 -32.62 -9.93
C GLU A 26 -1.84 -31.81 -8.74
N ALA A 27 -2.56 -32.52 -7.89
CA ALA A 27 -3.10 -32.06 -6.63
C ALA A 27 -1.97 -31.78 -5.63
N ASN A 28 -1.89 -30.55 -5.12
CA ASN A 28 -1.19 -30.28 -3.87
C ASN A 28 -2.20 -30.22 -2.71
N ALA A 29 -2.57 -31.39 -2.22
CA ALA A 29 -3.22 -31.55 -0.93
C ALA A 29 -2.13 -31.80 0.13
N THR A 30 -1.56 -30.73 0.67
CA THR A 30 -0.82 -30.83 1.94
C THR A 30 -1.80 -30.58 3.08
N ALA A 31 -2.29 -31.67 3.66
CA ALA A 31 -2.96 -31.68 4.94
C ALA A 31 -1.97 -31.22 6.03
N ASN A 32 -2.19 -30.03 6.59
CA ASN A 32 -1.53 -29.67 7.85
C ASN A 32 -2.41 -30.16 9.01
N ALA A 33 -2.03 -31.30 9.57
CA ALA A 33 -2.60 -31.85 10.78
C ALA A 33 -1.97 -31.17 12.01
N ASN A 34 -2.68 -30.20 12.60
CA ASN A 34 -2.41 -29.78 13.97
C ASN A 34 -3.42 -30.45 14.90
N SER A 35 -3.01 -31.63 15.38
CA SER A 35 -3.62 -32.32 16.50
C SER A 35 -3.22 -31.63 17.81
N ASP A 36 -4.23 -31.10 18.49
CA ASP A 36 -4.54 -31.36 19.90
C ASP A 36 -3.35 -31.73 20.82
N ALA A 37 -2.88 -30.73 21.57
CA ALA A 37 -2.19 -30.92 22.85
C ALA A 37 -2.32 -29.64 23.68
N ASP A 38 -3.31 -29.63 24.57
CA ASP A 38 -3.13 -29.40 26.00
C ASP A 38 -2.14 -28.28 26.42
N ALA A 39 -2.68 -27.10 26.77
CA ALA A 39 -2.38 -26.40 28.04
C ALA A 39 -2.94 -24.97 28.04
N GLU A 40 -4.07 -24.76 28.71
CA GLU A 40 -4.26 -23.52 29.48
C GLU A 40 -3.40 -23.61 30.75
N PRO A 41 -2.90 -22.48 31.27
CA PRO A 41 -3.66 -21.90 32.37
C PRO A 41 -3.89 -20.38 32.26
N PRO A 42 -5.06 -19.90 32.71
CA PRO A 42 -5.34 -18.48 32.87
C PRO A 42 -4.62 -17.94 34.12
N PHE A 43 -3.75 -16.95 33.93
CA PHE A 43 -3.27 -16.15 35.05
C PHE A 43 -4.38 -15.20 35.50
N GLY A 44 -5.06 -15.54 36.58
CA GLY A 44 -5.78 -14.59 37.41
C GLY A 44 -5.05 -14.42 38.74
N PRO A 45 -4.61 -13.22 39.13
CA PRO A 45 -4.17 -13.00 40.51
C PRO A 45 -5.39 -12.78 41.41
N SER A 46 -5.54 -13.65 42.40
CA SER A 46 -6.51 -13.51 43.49
C SER A 46 -6.16 -12.31 44.37
N SER A 47 -7.19 -11.54 44.68
CA SER A 47 -7.25 -10.54 45.74
C SER A 47 -6.94 -11.15 47.14
N GLY A 48 -6.19 -10.42 47.97
CA GLY A 48 -5.91 -10.79 49.38
C GLY A 48 -4.94 -9.87 50.15
N SER A 49 -5.46 -8.73 50.62
CA SER A 49 -5.25 -8.00 51.91
C SER A 49 -3.88 -7.67 52.57
N ASP A 50 -3.87 -6.44 53.12
CA ASP A 50 -3.23 -5.94 54.39
C ASP A 50 -1.79 -5.38 54.29
N GLY A 51 -1.40 -4.16 54.71
CA GLY A 51 -2.02 -3.01 55.39
C GLY A 51 -0.94 -1.95 55.76
N SER A 52 -1.35 -0.75 56.22
CA SER A 52 -0.56 0.34 56.88
C SER A 52 0.32 1.23 55.95
N ASP A 53 0.56 2.55 56.11
CA ASP A 53 0.36 3.60 57.13
C ASP A 53 0.78 4.98 56.50
N GLY A 54 0.45 6.11 57.13
CA GLY A 54 0.39 7.52 56.65
C GLY A 54 1.64 8.14 55.98
N SER A 55 1.58 9.29 55.28
CA SER A 55 1.33 10.67 55.78
C SER A 55 1.11 11.59 54.55
N ASP A 56 0.10 12.46 54.52
CA ASP A 56 0.18 13.94 54.75
C ASP A 56 1.34 14.65 54.02
N GLU A 57 1.02 15.53 53.06
CA GLU A 57 1.36 16.98 53.02
C GLU A 57 0.66 17.65 51.81
N SER A 58 0.14 18.85 52.03
CA SER A 58 -0.54 19.73 51.08
C SER A 58 0.43 20.76 50.48
N ASP A 59 0.21 21.24 49.24
CA ASP A 59 0.45 22.62 48.72
C ASP A 59 0.29 22.62 47.17
N GLY A 60 -0.69 23.31 46.56
CA GLY A 60 -0.56 24.67 45.98
C GLY A 60 -0.06 24.59 44.52
N SER A 61 -0.60 25.18 43.45
CA SER A 61 -1.46 26.35 43.16
C SER A 61 -2.09 26.11 41.77
N ASP A 62 -3.35 26.43 41.49
CA ASP A 62 -3.84 27.71 40.92
C ASP A 62 -3.00 28.23 39.73
N GLU A 63 -3.63 28.44 38.57
CA GLU A 63 -3.63 29.66 37.72
C GLU A 63 -4.02 29.37 36.24
N SER A 64 -5.08 30.06 35.76
CA SER A 64 -5.47 30.46 34.38
C SER A 64 -5.64 29.37 33.30
N ASP A 65 -6.84 29.06 32.78
CA ASP A 65 -7.76 29.90 31.97
C ASP A 65 -7.06 30.65 30.82
N GLU A 66 -6.98 29.99 29.67
CA GLU A 66 -6.87 30.65 28.37
C GLU A 66 -7.92 30.00 27.45
N SER A 67 -9.05 30.69 27.36
CA SER A 67 -9.99 30.59 26.25
C SER A 67 -9.28 30.99 24.95
N ASP A 68 -9.08 30.04 24.05
CA ASP A 68 -9.04 30.35 22.62
C ASP A 68 -9.97 29.39 21.88
N GLY A 69 -11.26 29.75 21.92
CA GLY A 69 -12.19 29.34 20.88
C GLY A 69 -11.77 30.00 19.58
N SER A 70 -10.84 29.37 18.88
CA SER A 70 -10.74 29.57 17.44
C SER A 70 -11.86 28.77 16.81
N ASP A 71 -12.98 29.45 16.62
CA ASP A 71 -14.03 29.10 15.68
C ASP A 71 -13.42 29.01 14.27
N ASP A 72 -12.73 27.90 13.97
CA ASP A 72 -12.54 27.49 12.58
C ASP A 72 -13.50 26.34 12.33
N ALA A 73 -14.79 26.72 12.30
CA ALA A 73 -15.71 26.04 11.41
C ALA A 73 -15.21 26.31 9.99
N THR A 74 -14.24 25.53 9.54
CA THR A 74 -14.09 25.25 8.12
C THR A 74 -15.33 24.45 7.72
N ASP A 75 -16.38 25.23 7.45
CA ASP A 75 -17.44 24.94 6.52
C ASP A 75 -16.76 24.47 5.22
N ALA A 76 -16.57 23.16 5.13
CA ALA A 76 -16.12 22.47 3.94
C ALA A 76 -17.25 21.56 3.45
N ASP A 77 -18.47 22.08 3.47
CA ASP A 77 -19.54 21.70 2.52
C ASP A 77 -19.35 22.50 1.22
N GLN A 78 -18.10 22.52 0.75
CA GLN A 78 -17.77 23.00 -0.57
C GLN A 78 -17.72 21.78 -1.47
N GLU A 79 -18.91 21.41 -1.96
CA GLU A 79 -19.09 20.85 -3.30
C GLU A 79 -18.58 21.87 -4.35
N GLU A 80 -17.33 22.31 -4.22
CA GLU A 80 -16.67 23.14 -5.21
C GLU A 80 -16.23 22.21 -6.33
N ASP A 81 -16.97 22.30 -7.43
CA ASP A 81 -16.58 21.96 -8.79
C ASP A 81 -15.20 21.28 -8.85
N LEU A 82 -15.22 19.94 -8.82
CA LEU A 82 -14.07 19.03 -8.77
C LEU A 82 -13.13 19.18 -9.98
N SER A 83 -13.07 20.33 -10.65
CA SER A 83 -12.02 20.71 -11.56
C SER A 83 -10.65 20.58 -10.86
N LEU A 84 -9.71 19.87 -11.51
CA LEU A 84 -8.32 19.80 -11.05
C LEU A 84 -7.65 21.16 -11.25
N THR A 85 -7.98 22.11 -10.38
CA THR A 85 -7.29 23.39 -10.33
C THR A 85 -5.88 23.19 -9.79
N PRO A 86 -4.90 24.04 -10.16
CA PRO A 86 -3.54 23.94 -9.63
C PRO A 86 -3.50 23.91 -8.09
N GLY A 87 -4.34 24.71 -7.42
CA GLY A 87 -4.39 24.75 -5.95
C GLY A 87 -4.83 23.41 -5.33
N VAL A 88 -5.85 22.78 -5.91
CA VAL A 88 -6.31 21.44 -5.50
C VAL A 88 -5.25 20.39 -5.73
N VAL A 89 -4.59 20.39 -6.90
CA VAL A 89 -3.49 19.47 -7.21
C VAL A 89 -2.34 19.64 -6.22
N PHE A 90 -1.93 20.88 -5.91
CA PHE A 90 -0.91 21.13 -4.90
C PHE A 90 -1.33 20.66 -3.51
N GLY A 91 -2.59 20.83 -3.11
CA GLY A 91 -3.08 20.33 -1.81
C GLY A 91 -3.17 18.79 -1.73
N LEU A 92 -3.43 18.13 -2.86
CA LEU A 92 -3.39 16.68 -2.96
C LEU A 92 -1.96 16.15 -2.92
N LEU A 93 -1.08 16.77 -3.70
CA LEU A 93 0.34 16.44 -3.77
C LEU A 93 1.15 17.05 -2.63
N ALA A 94 0.55 17.73 -1.65
CA ALA A 94 1.25 18.28 -0.50
C ALA A 94 1.66 17.17 0.49
N ASP A 95 0.83 16.14 0.64
CA ASP A 95 1.13 15.03 1.52
C ASP A 95 2.12 14.07 0.84
N ARG A 96 3.25 13.82 1.52
CA ARG A 96 4.28 12.90 1.03
C ARG A 96 3.73 11.49 0.85
N ARG A 97 2.82 11.06 1.71
CA ARG A 97 2.17 9.75 1.61
C ARG A 97 1.32 9.64 0.34
N ASP A 98 0.54 10.67 0.03
CA ASP A 98 -0.30 10.71 -1.18
C ASP A 98 0.57 10.68 -2.44
N ARG A 99 1.72 11.39 -2.46
CA ARG A 99 2.71 11.32 -3.56
C ARG A 99 3.27 9.92 -3.75
N PHE A 100 3.75 9.28 -2.68
CA PHE A 100 4.38 7.96 -2.75
C PHE A 100 3.40 6.86 -3.17
N LEU A 101 2.14 6.98 -2.74
CA LEU A 101 1.06 6.13 -3.22
C LEU A 101 0.87 6.26 -4.74
N LEU A 102 0.82 7.50 -5.24
CA LEU A 102 0.65 7.76 -6.67
C LEU A 102 1.85 7.25 -7.45
N TYR A 103 3.09 7.51 -7.00
CA TYR A 103 4.30 6.97 -7.63
C TYR A 103 4.24 5.45 -7.80
N LEU A 104 3.81 4.74 -6.76
CA LEU A 104 3.69 3.29 -6.84
C LEU A 104 2.63 2.85 -7.85
N LEU A 105 1.49 3.54 -7.90
CA LEU A 105 0.45 3.24 -8.90
C LEU A 105 0.97 3.45 -10.32
N TYR A 106 1.70 4.54 -10.59
CA TYR A 106 2.31 4.79 -11.89
C TYR A 106 3.34 3.72 -12.28
N GLU A 107 4.25 3.39 -11.36
CA GLU A 107 5.28 2.37 -11.58
C GLU A 107 4.68 0.98 -11.87
N ARG A 108 3.54 0.67 -11.26
CA ARG A 108 2.84 -0.61 -11.42
C ARG A 108 1.86 -0.66 -12.59
N GLY A 109 1.87 0.34 -13.48
CA GLY A 109 0.98 0.37 -14.64
C GLY A 109 -0.47 0.70 -14.29
N GLY A 110 -0.69 1.41 -13.19
CA GLY A 110 -1.96 2.02 -12.84
C GLY A 110 -2.88 1.17 -11.95
N THR A 111 -2.50 -0.03 -11.50
CA THR A 111 -3.32 -0.80 -10.55
C THR A 111 -2.47 -1.55 -9.53
N VAL A 112 -2.82 -1.42 -8.24
CA VAL A 112 -2.12 -2.05 -7.12
C VAL A 112 -3.12 -2.53 -6.06
N ALA A 113 -2.83 -3.64 -5.40
CA ALA A 113 -3.63 -4.12 -4.27
C ALA A 113 -3.38 -3.27 -3.01
N LEU A 114 -4.44 -2.95 -2.26
CA LEU A 114 -4.36 -2.21 -0.99
C LEU A 114 -3.39 -2.88 0.00
N SER A 115 -3.34 -4.21 0.04
CA SER A 115 -2.40 -4.96 0.89
C SER A 115 -0.94 -4.70 0.52
N GLU A 116 -0.63 -4.70 -0.78
CA GLU A 116 0.71 -4.40 -1.30
C GLU A 116 1.10 -2.95 -0.99
N LEU A 117 0.22 -2.01 -1.35
CA LEU A 117 0.43 -0.59 -1.09
C LEU A 117 0.66 -0.31 0.40
N THR A 118 -0.18 -0.90 1.27
CA THR A 118 -0.03 -0.80 2.72
C THR A 118 1.35 -1.30 3.17
N ALA A 119 1.76 -2.47 2.71
CA ALA A 119 3.02 -3.08 3.13
C ALA A 119 4.22 -2.24 2.71
N GLN A 120 4.24 -1.77 1.46
CA GLN A 120 5.35 -0.98 0.94
C GLN A 120 5.46 0.38 1.60
N LEU A 121 4.32 1.05 1.79
CA LEU A 121 4.28 2.36 2.44
C LEU A 121 4.65 2.26 3.92
N ALA A 122 4.15 1.26 4.63
CA ALA A 122 4.51 1.01 6.03
C ALA A 122 6.01 0.67 6.17
N ALA A 123 6.55 -0.12 5.24
CA ALA A 123 7.97 -0.49 5.22
C ALA A 123 8.85 0.76 5.09
N TRP A 124 8.46 1.63 4.18
CA TRP A 124 9.19 2.86 3.91
C TRP A 124 9.09 3.87 5.07
N GLU A 125 7.90 4.10 5.61
CA GLU A 125 7.68 5.02 6.74
C GLU A 125 8.44 4.66 8.00
N ASN A 126 8.63 3.35 8.23
CA ASN A 126 9.31 2.83 9.40
C ASN A 126 10.76 2.43 9.09
N GLU A 127 11.28 2.79 7.90
CA GLU A 127 12.63 2.47 7.43
C GLU A 127 13.00 0.98 7.58
N THR A 128 12.01 0.09 7.48
CA THR A 128 12.11 -1.36 7.78
C THR A 128 11.53 -2.23 6.68
N THR A 129 11.93 -3.49 6.57
CA THR A 129 11.52 -4.34 5.43
C THR A 129 10.12 -4.93 5.61
N ALA A 130 9.55 -5.45 4.51
CA ALA A 130 8.27 -6.18 4.52
C ALA A 130 8.22 -7.33 5.55
N ASP A 131 9.37 -7.97 5.77
CA ASP A 131 9.55 -9.10 6.70
C ASP A 131 9.61 -8.68 8.17
N LEU A 132 10.17 -7.49 8.44
CA LEU A 132 10.32 -6.95 9.81
C LEU A 132 9.13 -6.10 10.24
N LEU A 133 8.18 -5.87 9.35
CA LEU A 133 6.96 -5.12 9.62
C LEU A 133 6.05 -5.86 10.60
N THR A 134 5.76 -5.19 11.72
CA THR A 134 4.78 -5.66 12.69
C THR A 134 3.35 -5.55 12.13
N ALA A 135 2.44 -6.34 12.69
CA ALA A 135 1.01 -6.27 12.36
C ALA A 135 0.41 -4.90 12.72
N GLU A 136 0.91 -4.25 13.78
CA GLU A 136 0.45 -2.94 14.23
C GLU A 136 0.80 -1.84 13.22
N MET A 137 2.04 -1.81 12.73
CA MET A 137 2.48 -0.87 11.69
C MET A 137 1.63 -1.00 10.42
N LYS A 138 1.45 -2.23 9.92
CA LYS A 138 0.59 -2.51 8.75
C LYS A 138 -0.85 -2.05 8.98
N ARG A 139 -1.41 -2.32 10.15
CA ARG A 139 -2.78 -1.92 10.51
C ARG A 139 -2.92 -0.39 10.54
N HIS A 140 -1.95 0.31 11.12
CA HIS A 140 -1.95 1.77 11.21
C HIS A 140 -1.91 2.41 9.82
N THR A 141 -0.99 1.97 8.96
CA THR A 141 -0.89 2.48 7.58
C THR A 141 -2.16 2.17 6.78
N ARG A 142 -2.71 0.95 6.87
CA ARG A 142 -3.96 0.59 6.18
C ARG A 142 -5.14 1.46 6.61
N THR A 143 -5.25 1.71 7.90
CA THR A 143 -6.31 2.57 8.47
C THR A 143 -6.17 3.99 7.91
N SER A 144 -4.96 4.54 7.93
CA SER A 144 -4.67 5.87 7.40
C SER A 144 -5.02 5.97 5.90
N LEU A 145 -4.61 4.98 5.10
CA LEU A 145 -4.93 4.94 3.67
C LEU A 145 -6.44 4.89 3.41
N THR A 146 -7.15 4.00 4.11
CA THR A 146 -8.59 3.76 3.87
C THR A 146 -9.45 4.93 4.31
N HIS A 147 -9.04 5.66 5.35
CA HIS A 147 -9.84 6.73 5.95
C HIS A 147 -9.43 8.15 5.53
N ALA A 148 -8.21 8.37 5.06
CA ALA A 148 -7.72 9.69 4.69
C ALA A 148 -7.32 9.78 3.21
N SER A 149 -6.27 9.04 2.80
CA SER A 149 -5.68 9.19 1.47
C SER A 149 -6.59 8.73 0.33
N LEU A 150 -7.13 7.49 0.42
CA LEU A 150 -7.93 6.93 -0.67
C LEU A 150 -9.26 7.68 -0.87
N PRO A 151 -10.03 8.03 0.17
CA PRO A 151 -11.24 8.84 0.00
C PRO A 151 -10.91 10.18 -0.67
N LYS A 152 -9.90 10.89 -0.17
CA LYS A 152 -9.48 12.19 -0.73
C LYS A 152 -9.12 12.09 -2.22
N LEU A 153 -8.34 11.09 -2.62
CA LEU A 153 -7.98 10.89 -4.04
C LEU A 153 -9.17 10.46 -4.91
N ALA A 154 -10.09 9.66 -4.35
CA ALA A 154 -11.30 9.24 -5.04
C ALA A 154 -12.31 10.38 -5.21
N ASP A 155 -12.39 11.32 -4.26
CA ASP A 155 -13.27 12.50 -4.34
C ASP A 155 -12.94 13.37 -5.56
N TYR A 156 -11.67 13.45 -5.94
CA TYR A 156 -11.23 14.16 -7.14
C TYR A 156 -11.19 13.31 -8.42
N ASP A 157 -11.72 12.09 -8.34
CA ASP A 157 -11.77 11.10 -9.42
C ASP A 157 -10.36 10.75 -9.95
N LEU A 158 -9.34 10.71 -9.09
CA LEU A 158 -7.97 10.38 -9.48
C LEU A 158 -7.69 8.88 -9.42
N ILE A 159 -8.39 8.19 -8.52
CA ILE A 159 -8.32 6.75 -8.34
C ILE A 159 -9.71 6.17 -8.20
N THR A 160 -9.82 4.87 -8.47
CA THR A 160 -10.96 4.04 -8.08
C THR A 160 -10.48 3.01 -7.07
N PHE A 161 -11.20 2.87 -5.96
CA PHE A 161 -10.93 1.84 -4.96
C PHE A 161 -12.08 0.83 -4.91
N GLU A 162 -11.78 -0.42 -5.25
CA GLU A 162 -12.73 -1.52 -5.18
C GLU A 162 -12.60 -2.22 -3.82
N ARG A 163 -13.59 -2.05 -2.95
CA ARG A 163 -13.56 -2.58 -1.56
C ARG A 163 -13.54 -4.11 -1.49
N ASP A 164 -14.16 -4.79 -2.45
CA ASP A 164 -14.29 -6.24 -2.45
C ASP A 164 -12.99 -6.94 -2.84
N SER A 165 -12.33 -6.47 -3.91
CA SER A 165 -11.03 -6.99 -4.36
C SER A 165 -9.86 -6.35 -3.60
N GLY A 166 -10.07 -5.17 -3.02
CA GLY A 166 -9.00 -4.33 -2.47
C GLY A 166 -8.13 -3.69 -3.55
N ALA A 167 -8.54 -3.68 -4.81
CA ALA A 167 -7.80 -3.09 -5.91
C ALA A 167 -7.92 -1.56 -5.90
N ILE A 168 -6.80 -0.88 -6.12
CA ILE A 168 -6.71 0.56 -6.28
C ILE A 168 -6.20 0.80 -7.70
N THR A 169 -6.98 1.53 -8.49
CA THR A 169 -6.70 1.77 -9.91
C THR A 169 -6.65 3.27 -10.18
N LEU A 170 -5.65 3.72 -10.94
CA LEU A 170 -5.56 5.08 -11.43
C LEU A 170 -6.63 5.31 -12.51
N THR A 171 -7.30 6.46 -12.46
CA THR A 171 -8.25 6.85 -13.52
C THR A 171 -7.52 7.62 -14.63
N GLU A 172 -8.17 7.83 -15.79
CA GLU A 172 -7.66 8.72 -16.85
C GLU A 172 -7.32 10.13 -16.35
N ARG A 173 -8.02 10.56 -15.31
CA ARG A 173 -7.83 11.86 -14.68
C ARG A 173 -6.64 11.85 -13.73
N GLY A 174 -6.48 10.75 -13.00
CA GLY A 174 -5.26 10.39 -12.27
C GLY A 174 -4.05 10.48 -13.16
N GLU A 175 -4.07 9.82 -14.33
CA GLU A 175 -2.95 9.75 -15.28
C GLU A 175 -2.41 11.13 -15.67
N ARG A 176 -3.28 12.14 -15.78
CA ARG A 176 -2.89 13.52 -16.10
C ARG A 176 -2.01 14.19 -15.04
N LEU A 177 -1.92 13.64 -13.83
CA LEU A 177 -1.05 14.16 -12.77
C LEU A 177 0.43 13.78 -12.94
N GLU A 178 0.74 12.88 -13.86
CA GLU A 178 2.10 12.35 -14.09
C GLU A 178 3.15 13.46 -14.20
N PRO A 179 2.96 14.55 -14.98
CA PRO A 179 3.99 15.58 -15.11
C PRO A 179 4.26 16.35 -13.80
N TYR A 180 3.24 16.48 -12.95
CA TYR A 180 3.39 17.15 -11.64
C TYR A 180 4.09 16.23 -10.64
N LEU A 181 3.79 14.93 -10.71
CA LEU A 181 4.43 13.91 -9.92
C LEU A 181 5.90 13.74 -10.30
N GLU A 182 6.23 13.74 -11.59
CA GLU A 182 7.61 13.69 -12.08
C GLU A 182 8.43 14.88 -11.57
N PHE A 183 7.87 16.09 -11.65
CA PHE A 183 8.52 17.28 -11.08
C PHE A 183 8.73 17.16 -9.56
N ALA A 184 7.75 16.60 -8.83
CA ALA A 184 7.91 16.36 -7.40
C ALA A 184 8.94 15.24 -7.12
N LYS A 185 9.05 14.25 -8.01
CA LYS A 185 10.02 13.14 -7.91
C LYS A 185 11.44 13.68 -8.04
N GLU A 186 11.72 14.55 -9.00
CA GLU A 186 13.04 15.20 -9.17
C GLU A 186 13.50 15.95 -7.90
N GLN A 187 12.56 16.48 -7.12
CA GLN A 187 12.85 17.21 -5.89
C GLN A 187 13.05 16.29 -4.68
N GLU A 188 12.53 15.05 -4.75
CA GLU A 188 12.56 14.01 -3.72
C GLU A 188 13.38 12.78 -4.17
N ASP A 189 14.24 12.96 -5.18
CA ASP A 189 14.81 11.87 -5.98
C ASP A 189 15.42 10.75 -5.14
N GLU A 190 16.21 11.09 -4.12
CA GLU A 190 16.88 10.11 -3.25
C GLU A 190 15.87 9.25 -2.48
N ASP A 191 14.79 9.85 -1.98
CA ASP A 191 13.77 9.15 -1.19
C ASP A 191 12.83 8.32 -2.07
N VAL A 192 12.48 8.84 -3.26
CA VAL A 192 11.57 8.17 -4.19
C VAL A 192 12.29 7.00 -4.86
N GLU A 193 13.52 7.16 -5.33
CA GLU A 193 14.31 6.07 -5.89
C GLU A 193 14.55 4.97 -4.84
N ALA A 194 14.95 5.34 -3.61
CA ALA A 194 15.12 4.36 -2.53
C ALA A 194 13.81 3.60 -2.22
N PHE A 195 12.67 4.27 -2.33
CA PHE A 195 11.37 3.62 -2.23
C PHE A 195 11.12 2.67 -3.40
N LEU A 196 11.16 3.14 -4.64
CA LEU A 196 10.84 2.33 -5.84
C LEU A 196 11.80 1.16 -6.04
N GLU A 197 13.09 1.29 -5.74
CA GLU A 197 14.04 0.18 -5.76
C GLU A 197 13.67 -0.92 -4.75
N ARG A 198 13.14 -0.52 -3.58
CA ARG A 198 12.70 -1.46 -2.56
C ARG A 198 11.43 -2.20 -2.96
N THR A 199 10.53 -1.54 -3.67
CA THR A 199 9.26 -2.12 -4.11
C THR A 199 9.43 -3.01 -5.34
N THR A 200 10.42 -2.74 -6.19
CA THR A 200 10.74 -3.54 -7.38
C THR A 200 11.57 -4.79 -7.06
N ARG A 201 12.48 -4.76 -6.07
CA ARG A 201 13.32 -5.91 -5.72
C ARG A 201 12.57 -7.04 -4.95
N GLY A 202 11.33 -6.81 -4.51
CA GLY A 202 10.56 -7.74 -3.67
C GLY A 202 9.36 -8.43 -4.33
N GLY A 203 9.20 -8.34 -5.65
CA GLY A 203 8.11 -8.94 -6.42
C GLY A 203 8.40 -10.38 -6.88
#